data_AF-A0A939Z4L3-F1
#
_entry.id   AF-A0A939Z4L3-F1
#
_cell.length_a   1.000
_cell.length_b   1.000
_cell.length_c   1.000
_cell.angle_alpha   90.00
_cell.angle_beta   90.00
_cell.angle_gamma   90.00
#
_symmetry.space_group_name_H-M   'P 1'
#
loop_
_entity.id
_entity.type
_entity.pdbx_description
1 polymer ?
#
loop_
_entity_poly.entity_id
_entity_poly.type
_entity_poly.pdbx_seq_one_letter_code
_entity_poly.pdbx_strand_id
1 'polypeptide(L)'
;MGLFNKDSCCICGGKTGMLDKKCRDGKVCKNCKERLSVWFDDYKNSDRLLLGGQIIKRQANAVEAKSLNFNKIFGEYGVILIAEDSKKFVAFPSTSKGLFGNQRKVTSIDDVIDLGPDLIDFSAVEDFEIDITETSREAKQTVDGKQVSFNPPHIIYMETFTLRLKLKHPYISSMSIQLNDGAVQIKNIGRRLWTDPGRKLAAHLLGLPGLVKENNEAVFDNESLLHIFLRSPFEMPDYSYGFKCSPENFDEIRRYQYYLAMAREIQAIITGKAE
;
A
#
# COMPACT_ATOMS: atom_id res chain seq x y z
N MET A 1 -38.05 -16.04 -23.46
CA MET A 1 -36.97 -15.25 -22.85
C MET A 1 -37.60 -14.29 -21.85
N GLY A 2 -37.40 -14.51 -20.54
CA GLY A 2 -38.13 -13.80 -19.49
C GLY A 2 -37.60 -12.38 -19.27
N LEU A 3 -38.52 -11.41 -19.22
CA LEU A 3 -38.26 -10.01 -18.86
C LEU A 3 -37.75 -9.94 -17.42
N PHE A 4 -36.45 -9.76 -17.21
CA PHE A 4 -35.92 -9.38 -15.91
C PHE A 4 -36.24 -7.91 -15.66
N ASN A 5 -36.91 -7.64 -14.54
CA ASN A 5 -37.18 -6.28 -14.10
C ASN A 5 -35.84 -5.61 -13.73
N LYS A 6 -35.48 -4.51 -14.40
CA LYS A 6 -34.19 -3.79 -14.21
C LYS A 6 -34.00 -3.23 -12.78
N ASP A 7 -35.03 -3.34 -11.94
CA ASP A 7 -35.06 -2.89 -10.55
C ASP A 7 -34.81 -4.01 -9.51
N SER A 8 -34.56 -5.25 -9.93
CA SER A 8 -34.21 -6.34 -9.02
C SER A 8 -32.73 -6.73 -9.09
N CYS A 9 -32.24 -7.34 -8.01
CA CYS A 9 -30.85 -7.74 -7.89
C CYS A 9 -30.53 -8.89 -8.86
N CYS A 10 -29.55 -8.73 -9.75
CA CYS A 10 -29.18 -9.76 -10.72
C CYS A 10 -28.70 -11.06 -10.07
N ILE A 11 -28.21 -11.00 -8.82
CA ILE A 11 -27.70 -12.18 -8.09
C ILE A 11 -28.81 -12.85 -7.26
N CYS A 12 -29.50 -12.13 -6.38
CA CYS A 12 -30.46 -12.72 -5.44
C CYS A 12 -31.94 -12.47 -5.79
N GLY A 13 -32.25 -11.62 -6.78
CA GLY A 13 -33.63 -11.22 -7.11
C GLY A 13 -34.27 -10.24 -6.10
N GLY A 14 -33.57 -9.86 -5.04
CA GLY A 14 -34.05 -8.91 -4.03
C GLY A 14 -34.19 -7.48 -4.54
N LYS A 15 -34.78 -6.60 -3.72
CA LYS A 15 -34.97 -5.18 -4.05
C LYS A 15 -33.62 -4.47 -4.18
N THR A 16 -33.55 -3.51 -5.11
CA THR A 16 -32.37 -2.65 -5.30
C THR A 16 -32.73 -1.18 -5.17
N GLY A 17 -31.75 -0.37 -4.75
CA GLY A 17 -31.85 1.08 -4.64
C GLY A 17 -31.42 1.82 -5.91
N MET A 18 -31.50 3.15 -5.85
CA MET A 18 -31.10 4.02 -6.96
C MET A 18 -29.57 4.06 -7.17
N LEU A 19 -28.81 3.96 -6.07
CA LEU A 19 -27.34 4.05 -6.05
C LEU A 19 -26.64 2.68 -6.11
N ASP A 20 -27.40 1.59 -6.27
CA ASP A 20 -26.84 0.26 -6.38
C ASP A 20 -26.03 0.09 -7.67
N LYS A 21 -24.97 -0.73 -7.59
CA LYS A 21 -24.07 -0.99 -8.71
C LYS A 21 -24.83 -1.67 -9.84
N LYS A 22 -24.57 -1.28 -11.08
CA LYS A 22 -25.19 -1.89 -12.27
C LYS A 22 -24.38 -3.11 -12.73
N CYS A 23 -25.09 -4.14 -13.18
CA CYS A 23 -24.56 -5.32 -13.87
C CYS A 23 -25.23 -5.46 -15.24
N ARG A 24 -24.79 -6.42 -16.07
CA ARG A 24 -25.37 -6.65 -17.42
C ARG A 24 -26.88 -6.88 -17.35
N ASP A 25 -27.32 -7.63 -16.35
CA ASP A 25 -28.71 -8.10 -16.22
C ASP A 25 -29.56 -7.27 -15.24
N GLY A 26 -29.07 -6.13 -14.73
CA GLY A 26 -29.80 -5.30 -13.77
C GLY A 26 -28.91 -4.53 -12.78
N LYS A 27 -29.18 -4.68 -11.49
CA LYS A 27 -28.43 -4.06 -10.39
C LYS A 27 -27.93 -5.10 -9.39
N VAL A 28 -26.94 -4.78 -8.59
CA VAL A 28 -26.43 -5.60 -7.48
C VAL A 28 -26.80 -4.91 -6.17
N CYS A 29 -27.65 -5.54 -5.36
CA CYS A 29 -28.01 -4.98 -4.05
C CYS A 29 -26.82 -4.99 -3.08
N LYS A 30 -26.88 -4.13 -2.05
CA LYS A 30 -25.83 -3.97 -1.03
C LYS A 30 -25.32 -5.30 -0.46
N ASN A 31 -26.21 -6.18 0.00
CA ASN A 31 -25.83 -7.48 0.61
C ASN A 31 -25.13 -8.43 -0.37
N CYS A 32 -25.42 -8.32 -1.68
CA CYS A 32 -24.70 -9.10 -2.67
C CYS A 32 -23.35 -8.46 -3.01
N LYS A 33 -23.30 -7.12 -3.06
CA LYS A 33 -22.06 -6.37 -3.26
C LYS A 33 -21.04 -6.66 -2.17
N GLU A 34 -21.46 -6.73 -0.91
CA GLU A 34 -20.59 -7.06 0.23
C GLU A 34 -20.01 -8.49 0.18
N ARG A 35 -20.65 -9.40 -0.55
CA ARG A 35 -20.14 -10.77 -0.76
C ARG A 35 -19.21 -10.91 -1.95
N LEU A 36 -19.26 -9.97 -2.89
CA LEU A 36 -18.34 -9.92 -4.02
C LEU A 36 -16.96 -9.45 -3.56
N SER A 37 -15.94 -9.70 -4.39
CA SER A 37 -14.58 -9.23 -4.07
C SER A 37 -14.51 -7.72 -4.07
N VAL A 38 -13.72 -7.20 -3.14
CA VAL A 38 -13.29 -5.79 -3.13
C VAL A 38 -12.40 -5.45 -4.31
N TRP A 39 -11.79 -6.47 -4.92
CA TRP A 39 -10.94 -6.41 -6.11
C TRP A 39 -11.70 -6.74 -7.40
N PHE A 40 -13.01 -6.96 -7.32
CA PHE A 40 -13.82 -7.22 -8.51
C PHE A 40 -13.92 -5.94 -9.35
N ASP A 41 -13.53 -6.03 -10.62
CA ASP A 41 -13.27 -4.88 -11.49
C ASP A 41 -14.39 -4.63 -12.53
N ASP A 42 -15.01 -5.68 -13.08
CA ASP A 42 -16.05 -5.53 -14.12
C ASP A 42 -17.47 -5.89 -13.66
N TYR A 43 -18.06 -5.06 -12.80
CA TYR A 43 -19.49 -5.18 -12.47
C TYR A 43 -20.39 -4.98 -13.69
N LYS A 44 -20.11 -3.96 -14.50
CA LYS A 44 -21.06 -3.41 -15.48
C LYS A 44 -21.36 -4.40 -16.59
N ASN A 45 -20.36 -5.16 -17.04
CA ASN A 45 -20.52 -6.11 -18.13
C ASN A 45 -20.70 -7.55 -17.65
N SER A 46 -20.63 -7.81 -16.34
CA SER A 46 -20.82 -9.15 -15.78
C SER A 46 -22.29 -9.56 -15.74
N ASP A 47 -22.54 -10.82 -16.12
CA ASP A 47 -23.84 -11.45 -15.99
C ASP A 47 -24.04 -12.12 -14.62
N ARG A 48 -25.27 -12.58 -14.37
CA ARG A 48 -25.62 -13.28 -13.13
C ARG A 48 -24.74 -14.50 -12.85
N LEU A 49 -24.38 -15.26 -13.87
CA LEU A 49 -23.63 -16.51 -13.70
C LEU A 49 -22.21 -16.24 -13.25
N LEU A 50 -21.54 -15.26 -13.88
CA LEU A 50 -20.20 -14.83 -13.50
C LEU A 50 -20.18 -14.30 -12.07
N LEU A 51 -21.10 -13.41 -11.72
CA LEU A 51 -21.19 -12.85 -10.36
C LEU A 51 -21.51 -13.91 -9.31
N GLY A 52 -22.40 -14.86 -9.62
CA GLY A 52 -22.72 -15.98 -8.74
C GLY A 52 -21.52 -16.92 -8.54
N GLY A 53 -20.82 -17.26 -9.62
CA GLY A 53 -19.60 -18.08 -9.57
C GLY A 53 -18.50 -17.43 -8.73
N GLN A 54 -18.36 -16.11 -8.82
CA GLN A 54 -17.41 -15.34 -8.02
C GLN A 54 -17.69 -15.45 -6.51
N ILE A 55 -18.96 -15.33 -6.09
CA ILE A 55 -19.36 -15.51 -4.68
C ILE A 55 -19.07 -16.93 -4.21
N ILE A 56 -19.39 -17.94 -5.02
CA ILE A 56 -19.12 -19.35 -4.69
C ILE A 56 -17.60 -19.56 -4.54
N LYS A 57 -16.79 -18.99 -5.44
CA LYS A 57 -15.33 -19.07 -5.36
C LYS A 57 -14.81 -18.42 -4.07
N ARG A 58 -15.34 -17.27 -3.64
CA ARG A 58 -15.00 -16.64 -2.35
C ARG A 58 -15.37 -17.49 -1.14
N GLN A 59 -16.52 -18.18 -1.19
CA GLN A 59 -16.90 -19.12 -0.13
C GLN A 59 -15.93 -20.30 -0.05
N ALA A 60 -15.53 -20.87 -1.20
CA ALA A 60 -14.53 -21.93 -1.24
C ALA A 60 -13.15 -21.44 -0.75
N ASN A 61 -12.73 -20.24 -1.17
CA ASN A 61 -11.50 -19.61 -0.72
C ASN A 61 -11.48 -19.41 0.81
N ALA A 62 -12.61 -19.00 1.40
CA ALA A 62 -12.72 -18.83 2.86
C ALA A 62 -12.63 -20.16 3.62
N VAL A 63 -13.13 -21.26 3.04
CA VAL A 63 -12.95 -22.60 3.63
C VAL A 63 -11.49 -23.03 3.54
N GLU A 64 -10.88 -22.87 2.37
CA GLU A 64 -9.49 -23.24 2.14
C GLU A 64 -8.54 -22.42 3.03
N ALA A 65 -8.70 -21.09 3.07
CA ALA A 65 -7.85 -20.20 3.85
C ALA A 65 -7.78 -20.58 5.33
N LYS A 66 -8.85 -21.12 5.93
CA LYS A 66 -8.83 -21.60 7.33
C LYS A 66 -7.86 -22.76 7.58
N SER A 67 -7.54 -23.53 6.55
CA SER A 67 -6.60 -24.65 6.63
C SER A 67 -5.15 -24.26 6.35
N LEU A 68 -4.91 -23.02 5.89
CA LEU A 68 -3.58 -22.56 5.53
C LEU A 68 -2.86 -21.93 6.73
N ASN A 69 -1.54 -22.12 6.77
CA ASN A 69 -0.67 -21.44 7.70
C ASN A 69 -0.22 -20.09 7.10
N PHE A 70 -0.90 -19.01 7.48
CA PHE A 70 -0.47 -17.65 7.12
C PHE A 70 0.67 -17.19 8.04
N ASN A 71 1.89 -17.51 7.66
CA ASN A 71 3.10 -17.32 8.46
C ASN A 71 3.70 -15.90 8.35
N LYS A 72 3.17 -15.06 7.45
CA LYS A 72 3.60 -13.67 7.25
C LYS A 72 2.39 -12.76 7.12
N ILE A 73 2.45 -11.60 7.77
CA ILE A 73 1.42 -10.56 7.71
C ILE A 73 2.11 -9.21 7.56
N PHE A 74 1.71 -8.47 6.54
CA PHE A 74 2.30 -7.19 6.19
C PHE A 74 1.26 -6.10 6.03
N GLY A 75 1.71 -4.85 6.19
CA GLY A 75 0.93 -3.64 6.00
C GLY A 75 0.19 -3.19 7.26
N GLU A 76 0.02 -1.88 7.37
CA GLU A 76 -0.68 -1.21 8.48
C GLU A 76 -2.03 -0.65 8.02
N TYR A 77 -2.08 -0.09 6.79
CA TYR A 77 -3.30 0.40 6.17
C TYR A 77 -4.02 -0.71 5.40
N GLY A 78 -3.50 -1.12 4.24
CA GLY A 78 -3.88 -2.36 3.58
C GLY A 78 -3.11 -3.52 4.21
N VAL A 79 -3.67 -4.72 4.16
CA VAL A 79 -3.04 -5.90 4.78
C VAL A 79 -2.90 -7.01 3.76
N ILE A 80 -1.75 -7.68 3.81
CA ILE A 80 -1.46 -8.90 3.04
C ILE A 80 -1.07 -9.99 4.01
N LEU A 81 -1.78 -11.11 3.95
CA LEU A 81 -1.46 -12.34 4.67
C LEU A 81 -0.90 -13.33 3.66
N ILE A 82 0.28 -13.88 3.94
CA ILE A 82 0.96 -14.82 3.05
C ILE A 82 1.09 -16.17 3.74
N ALA A 83 0.75 -17.23 3.01
CA ALA A 83 1.00 -18.62 3.36
C ALA A 83 2.08 -19.16 2.41
N GLU A 84 3.35 -19.03 2.81
CA GLU A 84 4.50 -19.33 1.96
C GLU A 84 4.52 -20.81 1.50
N ASP A 85 4.21 -21.74 2.40
CA ASP A 85 4.22 -23.19 2.13
C ASP A 85 3.26 -23.58 1.00
N SER A 86 2.12 -22.90 0.93
CA SER A 86 1.09 -23.13 -0.08
C SER A 86 1.21 -22.18 -1.27
N LYS A 87 2.18 -21.25 -1.25
CA LYS A 87 2.40 -20.22 -2.28
C LYS A 87 1.13 -19.43 -2.60
N LYS A 88 0.41 -19.04 -1.54
CA LYS A 88 -0.85 -18.31 -1.64
C LYS A 88 -0.83 -17.09 -0.73
N PHE A 89 -1.60 -16.07 -1.11
CA PHE A 89 -1.83 -14.90 -0.28
C PHE A 89 -3.28 -14.46 -0.32
N VAL A 90 -3.63 -13.65 0.69
CA VAL A 90 -4.88 -12.91 0.77
C VAL A 90 -4.50 -11.45 0.97
N ALA A 91 -5.20 -10.54 0.30
CA ALA A 91 -4.95 -9.11 0.43
C ALA A 91 -6.25 -8.31 0.57
N PHE A 92 -6.20 -7.22 1.35
CA PHE A 92 -7.28 -6.27 1.54
C PHE A 92 -6.79 -4.83 1.37
N PRO A 93 -7.58 -3.94 0.73
CA PRO A 93 -7.13 -2.60 0.38
C PRO A 93 -7.01 -1.63 1.58
N SER A 94 -7.70 -1.89 2.69
CA SER A 94 -7.73 -0.99 3.85
C SER A 94 -8.35 -1.66 5.09
N THR A 95 -7.72 -1.55 6.25
CA THR A 95 -8.20 -1.96 7.60
C THR A 95 -9.24 -1.02 8.21
N SER A 96 -9.68 0.00 7.46
CA SER A 96 -10.62 1.00 7.94
C SER A 96 -12.03 0.45 8.16
N LYS A 97 -12.84 1.20 8.91
CA LYS A 97 -14.26 0.90 9.19
C LYS A 97 -15.09 0.60 7.94
N GLY A 98 -14.73 1.15 6.78
CA GLY A 98 -15.48 0.93 5.55
C GLY A 98 -15.51 -0.54 5.14
N LEU A 99 -14.36 -1.21 5.17
CA LEU A 99 -14.23 -2.61 4.78
C LEU A 99 -14.41 -3.57 5.98
N PHE A 100 -13.91 -3.17 7.16
CA PHE A 100 -13.89 -4.04 8.35
C PHE A 100 -15.05 -3.78 9.33
N GLY A 101 -15.95 -2.86 9.01
CA GLY A 101 -17.06 -2.38 9.88
C GLY A 101 -16.57 -1.53 11.05
N ASN A 102 -15.55 -2.01 11.76
CA ASN A 102 -14.76 -1.31 12.76
C ASN A 102 -13.28 -1.35 12.36
N GLN A 103 -12.45 -0.44 12.86
CA GLN A 103 -11.00 -0.55 12.67
C GLN A 103 -10.52 -1.81 13.38
N ARG A 104 -10.01 -2.79 12.63
CA ARG A 104 -9.50 -4.06 13.17
C ARG A 104 -7.99 -4.11 12.95
N LYS A 105 -7.24 -4.48 14.00
CA LYS A 105 -5.85 -4.91 13.84
C LYS A 105 -5.88 -6.34 13.33
N VAL A 106 -5.29 -6.58 12.16
CA VAL A 106 -5.23 -7.92 11.55
C VAL A 106 -3.95 -8.60 12.01
N THR A 107 -4.10 -9.76 12.66
CA THR A 107 -3.02 -10.56 13.22
C THR A 107 -3.08 -12.03 12.80
N SER A 108 -4.19 -12.47 12.22
CA SER A 108 -4.31 -13.76 11.55
C SER A 108 -5.46 -13.74 10.52
N ILE A 109 -5.63 -14.86 9.81
CA ILE A 109 -6.75 -15.05 8.90
C ILE A 109 -8.10 -15.00 9.63
N ASP A 110 -8.17 -15.40 10.90
CA ASP A 110 -9.43 -15.44 11.66
C ASP A 110 -10.03 -14.05 11.88
N ASP A 111 -9.20 -13.00 11.92
CA ASP A 111 -9.64 -11.61 12.07
C ASP A 111 -10.43 -11.10 10.86
N VAL A 112 -10.28 -11.77 9.70
CA VAL A 112 -10.72 -11.27 8.39
C VAL A 112 -11.46 -12.32 7.56
N ILE A 113 -11.57 -13.57 8.04
CA ILE A 113 -12.16 -14.68 7.30
C ILE A 113 -13.65 -14.47 7.03
N ASP A 114 -14.34 -13.73 7.91
CA ASP A 114 -15.74 -13.34 7.78
C ASP A 114 -15.98 -12.37 6.61
N LEU A 115 -14.95 -11.68 6.15
CA LEU A 115 -15.00 -10.83 4.96
C LEU A 115 -15.00 -11.64 3.65
N GLY A 116 -14.76 -12.96 3.74
CA GLY A 116 -14.74 -13.88 2.61
C GLY A 116 -13.56 -13.65 1.67
N PRO A 117 -12.30 -13.85 2.08
CA PRO A 117 -11.11 -13.43 1.35
C PRO A 117 -11.02 -13.96 -0.10
N ASP A 118 -10.34 -13.20 -0.96
CA ASP A 118 -9.82 -13.74 -2.22
C ASP A 118 -8.46 -14.40 -1.96
N LEU A 119 -8.41 -15.71 -2.11
CA LEU A 119 -7.18 -16.49 -1.99
C LEU A 119 -6.53 -16.59 -3.37
N ILE A 120 -5.32 -16.04 -3.49
CA ILE A 120 -4.60 -15.88 -4.75
C ILE A 120 -3.32 -16.70 -4.72
N ASP A 121 -3.10 -17.52 -5.75
CA ASP A 121 -1.84 -18.22 -5.99
C ASP A 121 -0.74 -17.24 -6.43
N PHE A 122 0.49 -17.43 -5.96
CA PHE A 122 1.64 -16.62 -6.39
C PHE A 122 1.82 -16.64 -7.91
N SER A 123 1.56 -17.79 -8.54
CA SER A 123 1.64 -17.96 -10.00
C SER A 123 0.60 -17.18 -10.79
N ALA A 124 -0.44 -16.65 -10.14
CA ALA A 124 -1.40 -15.77 -10.78
C ALA A 124 -0.86 -14.35 -10.93
N VAL A 125 0.22 -13.97 -10.24
CA VAL A 125 0.81 -12.63 -10.35
C VAL A 125 1.65 -12.55 -11.62
N GLU A 126 1.16 -11.78 -12.60
CA GLU A 126 1.87 -11.54 -13.87
C GLU A 126 2.89 -10.40 -13.75
N ASP A 127 2.54 -9.38 -12.95
CA ASP A 127 3.37 -8.22 -12.73
C ASP A 127 3.19 -7.69 -11.29
N PHE A 128 4.26 -7.11 -10.77
CA PHE A 128 4.32 -6.57 -9.42
C PHE A 128 5.15 -5.29 -9.43
N GLU A 129 4.52 -4.19 -9.04
CA GLU A 129 5.13 -2.88 -8.95
C GLU A 129 5.04 -2.35 -7.52
N ILE A 130 6.15 -1.82 -7.02
CA ILE A 130 6.19 -0.99 -5.82
C ILE A 130 6.07 0.47 -6.27
N ASP A 131 4.88 1.04 -6.12
CA ASP A 131 4.61 2.44 -6.45
C ASP A 131 4.75 3.32 -5.20
N ILE A 132 5.69 4.25 -5.26
CA ILE A 132 5.91 5.27 -4.22
C ILE A 132 5.41 6.61 -4.77
N THR A 133 4.19 6.97 -4.41
CA THR A 133 3.61 8.24 -4.82
C THR A 133 4.08 9.37 -3.89
N GLU A 134 4.73 10.38 -4.46
CA GLU A 134 5.18 11.59 -3.75
C GLU A 134 4.19 12.74 -3.98
N THR A 135 3.79 13.38 -2.90
CA THR A 135 3.04 14.64 -2.92
C THR A 135 3.74 15.65 -2.02
N SER A 136 3.44 16.95 -2.17
CA SER A 136 4.04 17.98 -1.32
C SER A 136 3.05 19.08 -0.96
N ARG A 137 3.30 19.76 0.17
CA ARG A 137 2.54 20.94 0.58
C ARG A 137 3.42 21.91 1.36
N GLU A 138 3.14 23.20 1.26
CA GLU A 138 3.76 24.21 2.11
C GLU A 138 3.13 24.21 3.51
N ALA A 139 3.94 24.13 4.55
CA ALA A 139 3.57 24.43 5.91
C ALA A 139 3.39 25.94 6.06
N LYS A 140 2.31 26.37 6.73
CA LYS A 140 2.02 27.78 7.00
C LYS A 140 2.01 28.03 8.50
N GLN A 141 2.36 29.24 8.89
CA GLN A 141 2.23 29.72 10.26
C GLN A 141 1.01 30.62 10.38
N THR A 142 0.35 30.59 11.54
CA THR A 142 -0.73 31.52 11.85
C THR A 142 -0.13 32.78 12.47
N VAL A 143 -0.25 33.91 11.78
CA VAL A 143 0.12 35.24 12.28
C VAL A 143 -1.13 36.12 12.20
N ASP A 144 -1.54 36.70 13.33
CA ASP A 144 -2.77 37.51 13.44
C ASP A 144 -4.03 36.84 12.86
N GLY A 145 -4.18 35.54 13.11
CA GLY A 145 -5.31 34.74 12.61
C GLY A 145 -5.27 34.43 11.11
N LYS A 146 -4.23 34.86 10.38
CA LYS A 146 -4.04 34.58 8.95
C LYS A 146 -2.95 33.52 8.74
N GLN A 147 -3.18 32.63 7.78
CA GLN A 147 -2.18 31.66 7.35
C GLN A 147 -1.17 32.34 6.44
N VAL A 148 0.08 32.47 6.89
CA VAL A 148 1.18 33.08 6.14
C VAL A 148 2.32 32.08 5.94
N SER A 149 3.04 32.22 4.83
CA SER A 149 4.21 31.41 4.50
C SER A 149 5.36 31.66 5.47
N PHE A 150 6.20 30.64 5.67
CA PHE A 150 7.51 30.83 6.30
C PHE A 150 8.48 31.52 5.32
N ASN A 151 9.50 32.22 5.84
CA ASN A 151 10.58 32.76 5.03
C ASN A 151 11.94 32.26 5.56
N PRO A 152 12.58 31.27 4.90
CA PRO A 152 12.17 30.64 3.64
C PRO A 152 10.97 29.68 3.79
N PRO A 153 10.28 29.30 2.69
CA PRO A 153 9.15 28.38 2.71
C PRO A 153 9.51 27.00 3.29
N HIS A 154 8.62 26.49 4.14
CA HIS A 154 8.73 25.14 4.70
C HIS A 154 7.82 24.20 3.91
N ILE A 155 8.38 23.26 3.17
CA ILE A 155 7.69 22.22 2.39
C ILE A 155 7.70 20.90 3.15
N ILE A 156 6.55 20.24 3.19
CA ILE A 156 6.35 18.89 3.69
C ILE A 156 6.14 17.99 2.46
N TYR A 157 7.10 17.11 2.20
CA TYR A 157 6.96 16.01 1.24
C TYR A 157 6.27 14.85 1.92
N MET A 158 5.39 14.17 1.19
CA MET A 158 4.52 13.12 1.70
C MET A 158 4.54 11.94 0.73
N GLU A 159 4.98 10.77 1.20
CA GLU A 159 5.12 9.58 0.38
C GLU A 159 4.14 8.47 0.82
N THR A 160 3.54 7.81 -0.18
CA THR A 160 2.62 6.68 0.01
C THR A 160 3.13 5.48 -0.76
N PHE A 161 3.28 4.35 -0.05
CA PHE A 161 3.76 3.08 -0.58
C PHE A 161 2.58 2.21 -0.97
N THR A 162 2.46 1.90 -2.26
CA THR A 162 1.37 1.08 -2.81
C THR A 162 1.95 -0.08 -3.60
N LEU A 163 1.53 -1.28 -3.27
CA LEU A 163 1.80 -2.46 -4.09
C LEU A 163 0.73 -2.56 -5.18
N ARG A 164 1.15 -2.57 -6.44
CA ARG A 164 0.28 -2.78 -7.61
C ARG A 164 0.58 -4.13 -8.21
N LEU A 165 -0.37 -5.06 -8.11
CA LEU A 165 -0.26 -6.40 -8.65
C LEU A 165 -1.16 -6.51 -9.87
N LYS A 166 -0.64 -7.04 -10.97
CA LYS A 166 -1.44 -7.48 -12.12
C LYS A 166 -1.63 -8.99 -12.04
N LEU A 167 -2.86 -9.45 -12.19
CA LEU A 167 -3.23 -10.84 -11.97
C LEU A 167 -3.81 -11.50 -13.23
N LYS A 168 -3.39 -12.73 -13.49
CA LYS A 168 -4.06 -13.68 -14.37
C LYS A 168 -5.12 -14.45 -13.59
N HIS A 169 -6.22 -13.77 -13.27
CA HIS A 169 -7.32 -14.36 -12.48
C HIS A 169 -8.69 -14.06 -13.11
N PRO A 170 -9.64 -15.01 -13.14
CA PRO A 170 -10.91 -14.88 -13.89
C PRO A 170 -11.83 -13.75 -13.41
N TYR A 171 -11.62 -13.23 -12.20
CA TYR A 171 -12.48 -12.20 -11.59
C TYR A 171 -11.74 -10.93 -11.14
N ILE A 172 -10.41 -10.94 -11.19
CA ILE A 172 -9.59 -9.88 -10.61
C ILE A 172 -8.41 -9.65 -11.56
N SER A 173 -8.37 -8.53 -12.26
CA SER A 173 -7.23 -8.18 -13.11
C SER A 173 -6.07 -7.54 -12.35
N SER A 174 -6.36 -6.87 -11.23
CA SER A 174 -5.35 -6.16 -10.46
C SER A 174 -5.73 -5.96 -9.00
N MET A 175 -4.71 -5.78 -8.17
CA MET A 175 -4.85 -5.35 -6.78
C MET A 175 -3.93 -4.15 -6.52
N SER A 176 -4.42 -3.19 -5.74
CA SER A 176 -3.68 -2.00 -5.34
C SER A 176 -3.75 -1.88 -3.82
N ILE A 177 -2.66 -2.18 -3.12
CA ILE A 177 -2.62 -2.28 -1.66
C ILE A 177 -1.65 -1.23 -1.11
N GLN A 178 -2.18 -0.21 -0.45
CA GLN A 178 -1.35 0.75 0.29
C GLN A 178 -0.83 0.11 1.58
N LEU A 179 0.48 0.16 1.82
CA LEU A 179 1.09 -0.46 3.00
C LEU A 179 1.03 0.43 4.24
N ASN A 180 1.41 1.70 4.09
CA ASN A 180 1.61 2.61 5.22
C ASN A 180 0.32 3.26 5.72
N ASP A 181 0.15 3.32 7.05
CA ASP A 181 -0.90 4.13 7.67
C ASP A 181 -0.44 5.59 7.79
N GLY A 182 -1.13 6.47 7.04
CA GLY A 182 -0.69 7.84 6.81
C GLY A 182 0.60 7.94 5.97
N ALA A 183 0.70 9.01 5.18
CA ALA A 183 1.90 9.25 4.37
C ALA A 183 3.15 9.43 5.27
N VAL A 184 4.30 8.95 4.79
CA VAL A 184 5.60 9.28 5.37
C VAL A 184 5.89 10.75 5.08
N GLN A 185 6.25 11.54 6.09
CA GLN A 185 6.37 13.01 5.95
C GLN A 185 7.79 13.53 6.19
N ILE A 186 8.42 14.10 5.17
CA ILE A 186 9.75 14.71 5.29
C ILE A 186 9.63 16.23 5.15
N LYS A 187 10.09 16.97 6.16
CA LYS A 187 10.07 18.44 6.17
C LYS A 187 11.41 18.99 5.69
N ASN A 188 11.42 19.98 4.80
CA ASN A 188 12.63 20.73 4.50
C ASN A 188 12.97 21.70 5.65
N ILE A 189 14.26 22.04 5.82
CA ILE A 189 14.71 22.99 6.84
C ILE A 189 15.59 24.06 6.17
N GLY A 190 15.00 25.19 5.77
CA GLY A 190 15.71 26.48 5.65
C GLY A 190 16.83 26.64 4.59
N ARG A 191 17.36 27.88 4.50
CA ARG A 191 17.93 28.62 3.34
C ARG A 191 18.95 27.97 2.39
N ARG A 192 19.46 26.76 2.61
CA ARG A 192 20.22 26.08 1.55
C ARG A 192 19.20 25.39 0.65
N LEU A 193 18.88 26.06 -0.46
CA LEU A 193 18.25 25.43 -1.61
C LEU A 193 19.13 24.24 -2.03
N TRP A 194 18.85 23.06 -1.50
CA TRP A 194 19.04 21.84 -2.28
C TRP A 194 17.87 21.82 -3.25
N THR A 195 18.07 22.53 -4.36
CA THR A 195 17.16 22.58 -5.49
C THR A 195 17.09 21.19 -6.09
N ASP A 196 15.85 20.73 -6.21
CA ASP A 196 15.40 19.59 -7.01
C ASP A 196 15.93 18.19 -6.57
N PRO A 197 15.03 17.19 -6.51
CA PRO A 197 15.22 15.78 -6.09
C PRO A 197 16.09 15.32 -4.90
N GLY A 198 16.76 16.19 -4.15
CA GLY A 198 17.95 15.89 -3.32
C GLY A 198 17.91 14.76 -2.28
N ARG A 199 16.77 14.08 -2.05
CA ARG A 199 16.71 12.82 -1.30
C ARG A 199 15.88 11.66 -1.88
N LYS A 200 15.41 11.72 -3.14
CA LYS A 200 15.30 10.47 -3.91
C LYS A 200 16.68 9.77 -3.98
N LEU A 201 17.76 10.57 -3.88
CA LEU A 201 19.17 10.19 -3.92
C LEU A 201 19.79 9.71 -2.58
N ALA A 202 19.48 10.33 -1.43
CA ALA A 202 20.04 9.84 -0.15
C ALA A 202 19.42 8.52 0.32
N ALA A 203 18.15 8.27 0.02
CA ALA A 203 17.45 7.04 0.42
C ALA A 203 17.77 5.85 -0.51
N HIS A 204 18.00 6.10 -1.80
CA HIS A 204 18.52 5.10 -2.75
C HIS A 204 19.99 4.72 -2.46
N LEU A 205 20.78 5.61 -1.85
CA LEU A 205 22.19 5.40 -1.51
C LEU A 205 22.43 4.75 -0.12
N LEU A 206 21.43 4.66 0.77
CA LEU A 206 21.61 4.17 2.16
C LEU A 206 21.35 2.67 2.36
N GLY A 207 21.79 1.85 1.43
CA GLY A 207 22.23 0.48 1.76
C GLY A 207 23.49 0.47 2.65
N LEU A 208 23.54 1.33 3.68
CA LEU A 208 24.73 1.64 4.47
C LEU A 208 24.55 1.23 5.94
N PRO A 209 25.38 0.33 6.48
CA PRO A 209 25.59 0.26 7.92
C PRO A 209 26.32 1.55 8.33
N GLY A 210 25.87 2.25 9.38
CA GLY A 210 26.63 3.39 9.93
C GLY A 210 25.85 4.64 10.34
N LEU A 211 24.56 4.53 10.70
CA LEU A 211 23.90 5.59 11.47
C LEU A 211 24.23 5.41 12.95
N VAL A 212 24.92 6.38 13.55
CA VAL A 212 25.26 6.38 14.98
C VAL A 212 24.62 7.60 15.64
N LYS A 213 24.12 7.43 16.87
CA LYS A 213 23.55 8.51 17.67
C LYS A 213 24.67 9.18 18.46
N GLU A 214 24.93 10.46 18.19
CA GLU A 214 25.93 11.25 18.91
C GLU A 214 25.28 12.55 19.41
N ASN A 215 25.36 12.83 20.72
CA ASN A 215 24.84 14.06 21.32
C ASN A 215 23.37 14.42 20.96
N ASN A 216 22.48 13.43 20.92
CA ASN A 216 21.08 13.57 20.50
C ASN A 216 20.85 14.00 19.04
N GLU A 217 21.89 14.02 18.21
CA GLU A 217 21.79 14.18 16.76
C GLU A 217 22.12 12.84 16.09
N ALA A 218 21.47 12.54 14.95
CA ALA A 218 21.84 11.42 14.11
C ALA A 218 22.96 11.87 13.18
N VAL A 219 24.13 11.25 13.27
CA VAL A 219 25.31 11.58 12.46
C VAL A 219 25.66 10.35 11.61
N PHE A 220 26.00 10.57 10.33
CA PHE A 220 26.55 9.52 9.48
C PHE A 220 28.03 9.31 9.82
N ASP A 221 28.44 8.06 9.98
CA ASP A 221 29.86 7.72 10.07
C ASP A 221 30.56 8.09 8.74
N ASN A 222 31.47 9.07 8.82
CA ASN A 222 32.18 9.61 7.66
C ASN A 222 33.07 8.56 6.97
N GLU A 223 33.60 7.58 7.72
CA GLU A 223 34.46 6.51 7.17
C GLU A 223 33.68 5.58 6.24
N SER A 224 32.46 5.21 6.64
CA SER A 224 31.56 4.35 5.87
C SER A 224 31.07 5.02 4.57
N LEU A 225 30.89 6.34 4.58
CA LEU A 225 30.54 7.13 3.38
C LEU A 225 31.72 7.23 2.39
N LEU A 226 32.94 7.38 2.91
CA LEU A 226 34.15 7.52 2.10
C LEU A 226 34.42 6.26 1.25
N HIS A 227 34.26 5.08 1.84
CA HIS A 227 34.52 3.80 1.18
C HIS A 227 33.61 3.51 -0.03
N ILE A 228 32.40 4.07 -0.04
CA ILE A 228 31.40 3.80 -1.09
C ILE A 228 31.45 4.85 -2.19
N PHE A 229 31.80 6.10 -1.86
CA PHE A 229 32.09 7.13 -2.87
C PHE A 229 33.38 6.85 -3.65
N LEU A 230 34.42 6.29 -3.04
CA LEU A 230 35.64 5.87 -3.75
C LEU A 230 35.39 4.79 -4.83
N ARG A 231 34.22 4.14 -4.83
CA ARG A 231 33.82 3.11 -5.80
C ARG A 231 32.79 3.60 -6.81
N SER A 232 32.41 4.87 -6.73
CA SER A 232 31.38 5.52 -7.55
C SER A 232 32.01 6.42 -8.63
N PRO A 233 31.43 6.52 -9.84
CA PRO A 233 31.91 7.41 -10.89
C PRO A 233 31.52 8.89 -10.69
N PHE A 234 30.86 9.24 -9.59
CA PHE A 234 30.38 10.61 -9.30
C PHE A 234 31.36 11.39 -8.42
N GLU A 235 31.54 12.70 -8.68
CA GLU A 235 32.35 13.60 -7.84
C GLU A 235 31.73 13.77 -6.43
N MET A 236 32.59 13.74 -5.40
CA MET A 236 32.17 13.94 -4.01
C MET A 236 31.65 15.38 -3.78
N PRO A 237 30.44 15.55 -3.23
CA PRO A 237 30.03 16.83 -2.64
C PRO A 237 30.94 17.20 -1.46
N ASP A 238 31.19 18.50 -1.25
CA ASP A 238 31.94 19.00 -0.10
C ASP A 238 31.18 18.70 1.22
N TYR A 239 31.67 17.68 1.96
CA TYR A 239 31.07 17.15 3.20
C TYR A 239 31.65 17.77 4.48
N SER A 240 32.22 18.97 4.42
CA SER A 240 32.76 19.66 5.61
C SER A 240 31.76 19.93 6.74
N TYR A 241 30.46 19.64 6.55
CA TYR A 241 29.41 19.77 7.57
C TYR A 241 28.53 18.52 7.58
N GLY A 242 28.63 17.72 8.65
CA GLY A 242 27.81 16.52 8.85
C GLY A 242 26.32 16.77 8.63
N PHE A 243 25.63 15.79 8.04
CA PHE A 243 24.19 15.87 7.81
C PHE A 243 23.43 15.94 9.14
N LYS A 244 22.89 17.12 9.48
CA LYS A 244 21.96 17.26 10.59
C LYS A 244 20.53 17.03 10.10
N CYS A 245 19.84 16.07 10.70
CA CYS A 245 18.42 15.78 10.47
C CYS A 245 17.66 16.05 11.77
N SER A 246 16.44 16.63 11.69
CA SER A 246 15.60 16.73 12.89
C SER A 246 15.18 15.34 13.38
N PRO A 247 14.91 15.16 14.69
CA PRO A 247 14.40 13.90 15.21
C PRO A 247 13.12 13.42 14.50
N GLU A 248 12.21 14.33 14.15
CA GLU A 248 10.97 13.98 13.44
C GLU A 248 11.26 13.44 12.04
N ASN A 249 12.14 14.11 11.28
CA ASN A 249 12.54 13.61 9.97
C ASN A 249 13.31 12.28 10.09
N PHE A 250 14.07 12.07 11.17
CA PHE A 250 14.78 10.81 11.40
C PHE A 250 13.81 9.64 11.62
N ASP A 251 12.74 9.85 12.38
CA ASP A 251 11.69 8.85 12.58
C ASP A 251 10.95 8.53 11.27
N GLU A 252 10.64 9.55 10.46
CA GLU A 252 9.98 9.38 9.16
C GLU A 252 10.88 8.69 8.12
N ILE A 253 12.20 8.92 8.16
CA ILE A 253 13.16 8.16 7.34
C ILE A 253 13.17 6.68 7.74
N ARG A 254 13.10 6.34 9.03
CA ARG A 254 12.99 4.94 9.45
C ARG A 254 11.69 4.31 8.98
N ARG A 255 10.57 5.04 9.02
CA ARG A 255 9.29 4.59 8.47
C ARG A 255 9.40 4.33 6.96
N TYR A 256 10.04 5.23 6.20
CA TYR A 256 10.31 5.01 4.77
C TYR A 256 11.07 3.70 4.53
N GLN A 257 12.21 3.51 5.20
CA GLN A 257 13.04 2.32 5.05
C GLN A 257 12.28 1.05 5.42
N TYR A 258 11.47 1.11 6.48
CA TYR A 258 10.61 0.01 6.90
C TYR A 258 9.60 -0.39 5.82
N TYR A 259 8.85 0.56 5.25
CA TYR A 259 7.87 0.25 4.20
C TYR A 259 8.52 -0.18 2.88
N LEU A 260 9.69 0.38 2.52
CA LEU A 260 10.43 -0.06 1.34
C LEU A 260 10.95 -1.49 1.51
N ALA A 261 11.53 -1.81 2.67
CA ALA A 261 12.00 -3.17 2.99
C ALA A 261 10.83 -4.17 3.01
N MET A 262 9.71 -3.79 3.62
CA MET A 262 8.47 -4.56 3.61
C MET A 262 7.98 -4.82 2.17
N ALA A 263 7.90 -3.79 1.34
CA ALA A 263 7.45 -3.90 -0.04
C ALA A 263 8.33 -4.86 -0.87
N ARG A 264 9.65 -4.76 -0.70
CA ARG A 264 10.64 -5.65 -1.33
C ARG A 264 10.55 -7.08 -0.82
N GLU A 265 10.35 -7.27 0.49
CA GLU A 265 10.15 -8.61 1.06
C GLU A 265 8.90 -9.27 0.47
N ILE A 266 7.79 -8.53 0.38
CA ILE A 266 6.56 -9.02 -0.24
C ILE A 266 6.79 -9.38 -1.72
N GLN A 267 7.46 -8.50 -2.48
CA GLN A 267 7.78 -8.74 -3.90
C GLN A 267 8.63 -10.02 -4.04
N ALA A 268 9.66 -10.19 -3.22
CA ALA A 268 10.55 -11.33 -3.24
C ALA A 268 9.81 -12.64 -2.92
N ILE A 269 8.95 -12.64 -1.91
CA ILE A 269 8.16 -13.81 -1.53
C ILE A 269 7.17 -14.19 -2.65
N ILE A 270 6.40 -13.22 -3.16
CA ILE A 270 5.32 -13.47 -4.11
C ILE A 270 5.85 -13.80 -5.51
N THR A 271 6.87 -13.09 -5.98
CA THR A 271 7.37 -13.22 -7.36
C THR A 271 8.60 -14.11 -7.49
N GLY A 272 9.28 -14.43 -6.38
CA GLY A 272 10.56 -15.11 -6.38
C GLY A 272 11.73 -14.28 -6.92
N LYS A 273 11.52 -12.99 -7.22
CA LYS A 273 12.56 -12.07 -7.69
C LYS A 273 13.10 -11.28 -6.50
N ALA A 274 14.39 -11.40 -6.21
CA ALA A 274 15.09 -10.44 -5.36
C ALA A 274 15.62 -9.31 -6.25
N GLU A 275 15.29 -8.06 -5.89
CA GLU A 275 15.96 -6.86 -6.44
C GLU A 275 17.21 -6.50 -5.64
#